data_AF-A0A7V1M1V0-F1
#
_entry.id   AF-A0A7V1M1V0-F1
#
_cell.length_a   1.000
_cell.length_b   1.000
_cell.length_c   1.000
_cell.angle_alpha   90.00
_cell.angle_beta   90.00
_cell.angle_gamma   90.00
#
_symmetry.space_group_name_H-M   'P 1'
#
loop_
_entity.id
_entity.type
_entity.pdbx_description
1 polymer ?
#
loop_
_entity_poly.entity_id
_entity_poly.type
_entity_poly.pdbx_seq_one_letter_code
_entity_poly.pdbx_strand_id
1 'polypeptide(L)'
;MNTTLVKDDLLFTASGVEIEAAAADRQRPTISVVAYSGGIMAVGSWGPVAIDLDGLDASGQIALLADHDARVSGVVGHGNAQVRDGKLLVEGVLSGAGDAARQIVEMSRGGFQFQASIGVVPVEHERIAPG
;
A
#
# COMPACT_ATOMS: atom_id res chain seq x y z
N MET A 1 5.81 25.88 -24.84
CA MET A 1 6.37 25.39 -23.58
C MET A 1 5.89 23.97 -23.41
N ASN A 2 6.80 23.00 -23.45
CA ASN A 2 6.47 21.58 -23.44
C ASN A 2 6.49 21.12 -21.97
N THR A 3 5.33 20.96 -21.35
CA THR A 3 5.24 20.46 -19.98
C THR A 3 5.50 18.96 -20.01
N THR A 4 6.76 18.57 -19.83
CA THR A 4 7.09 17.19 -19.51
C THR A 4 6.52 16.90 -18.13
N LEU A 5 5.33 16.30 -18.09
CA LEU A 5 4.77 15.70 -16.87
C LEU A 5 5.71 14.56 -16.49
N VAL A 6 6.70 14.85 -15.65
CA VAL A 6 7.45 13.80 -14.96
C VAL A 6 6.46 13.21 -13.95
N LYS A 7 5.88 12.08 -14.30
CA LYS A 7 5.07 11.26 -13.40
C LYS A 7 6.02 10.50 -12.49
N ASP A 8 6.56 11.19 -11.50
CA ASP A 8 7.31 10.52 -10.44
C ASP A 8 6.31 9.93 -9.45
N ASP A 9 6.31 8.61 -9.34
CA ASP A 9 5.48 7.91 -8.37
C ASP A 9 5.92 8.27 -6.95
N LEU A 10 4.95 8.59 -6.08
CA LEU A 10 5.18 8.76 -4.66
C LEU A 10 5.26 7.37 -4.03
N LEU A 11 6.46 6.98 -3.62
CA LEU A 11 6.69 5.77 -2.83
C LEU A 11 6.94 6.13 -1.38
N PHE A 12 6.09 5.63 -0.48
CA PHE A 12 6.23 5.81 0.96
C PHE A 12 5.94 4.52 1.71
N THR A 13 6.51 4.42 2.91
CA THR A 13 6.35 3.25 3.77
C THR A 13 5.13 3.43 4.67
N ALA A 14 4.16 2.55 4.51
CA ALA A 14 3.05 2.40 5.43
C ALA A 14 3.46 1.61 6.68
N SER A 15 2.94 2.04 7.82
CA SER A 15 3.04 1.34 9.11
C SER A 15 1.64 0.88 9.52
N GLY A 16 1.55 -0.23 10.27
CA GLY A 16 0.27 -0.86 10.58
C GLY A 16 -0.20 -1.80 9.46
N VAL A 17 0.67 -2.73 9.07
CA VAL A 17 0.28 -3.89 8.27
C VAL A 17 -0.12 -4.99 9.24
N GLU A 18 -1.38 -5.38 9.21
CA GLU A 18 -1.93 -6.47 10.01
C GLU A 18 -2.28 -7.63 9.08
N ILE A 19 -1.80 -8.82 9.42
CA ILE A 19 -2.10 -10.05 8.69
C ILE A 19 -2.77 -11.00 9.67
N GLU A 20 -4.04 -11.32 9.41
CA GLU A 20 -4.80 -12.25 10.23
C GLU A 20 -4.84 -13.62 9.56
N ALA A 21 -4.52 -14.65 10.34
CA ALA A 21 -4.62 -16.02 9.87
C ALA A 21 -6.09 -16.41 9.69
N ALA A 22 -6.34 -17.20 8.64
CA ALA A 22 -7.64 -17.80 8.42
C ALA A 22 -8.04 -18.74 9.57
N ALA A 23 -9.26 -18.58 10.09
CA ALA A 23 -9.79 -19.39 11.19
C ALA A 23 -10.17 -20.84 10.78
N ALA A 24 -10.21 -21.15 9.48
CA ALA A 24 -10.55 -22.47 8.95
C ALA A 24 -9.69 -22.83 7.73
N ASP A 25 -9.46 -24.12 7.50
CA ASP A 25 -8.60 -24.70 6.43
C ASP A 25 -8.94 -24.28 4.99
N ARG A 26 -10.06 -23.57 4.78
CA ARG A 26 -10.47 -23.07 3.45
C ARG A 26 -10.52 -21.55 3.33
N GLN A 27 -10.24 -20.82 4.39
CA GLN A 27 -10.25 -19.36 4.34
C GLN A 27 -8.83 -18.85 4.04
N ARG A 28 -8.71 -17.79 3.26
CA ARG A 28 -7.41 -17.17 2.97
C ARG A 28 -7.07 -16.17 4.09
N PRO A 29 -5.81 -16.05 4.50
CA PRO A 29 -5.39 -14.98 5.41
C PRO A 29 -5.80 -13.61 4.86
N THR A 30 -6.28 -12.75 5.74
CA THR A 30 -6.63 -11.37 5.41
C THR A 30 -5.45 -10.46 5.72
N ILE A 31 -5.40 -9.33 5.03
CA ILE A 31 -4.42 -8.29 5.28
C ILE A 31 -5.11 -6.94 5.31
N SER A 32 -4.74 -6.12 6.28
CA SER A 32 -5.15 -4.74 6.44
C SER A 32 -3.92 -3.86 6.52
N VAL A 33 -3.93 -2.73 5.81
CA VAL A 33 -2.82 -1.77 5.78
C VAL A 33 -3.37 -0.37 5.97
N VAL A 34 -2.84 0.36 6.96
CA VAL A 34 -2.99 1.82 7.01
C VAL A 34 -1.98 2.42 6.04
N ALA A 35 -2.38 2.56 4.78
CA ALA A 35 -1.51 3.07 3.72
C ALA A 35 -1.09 4.51 4.01
N TYR A 36 -2.03 5.39 4.36
CA TYR A 36 -1.75 6.79 4.70
C TYR A 36 -2.66 7.26 5.83
N SER A 37 -2.08 7.93 6.83
CA SER A 37 -2.78 8.34 8.06
C SER A 37 -3.42 9.73 8.00
N GLY A 38 -3.30 10.45 6.88
CA GLY A 38 -3.83 11.80 6.69
C GLY A 38 -2.85 12.94 7.01
N GLY A 39 -1.70 12.63 7.61
CA GLY A 39 -0.70 13.62 8.02
C GLY A 39 0.41 13.86 6.99
N ILE A 40 1.15 14.95 7.15
CA ILE A 40 2.34 15.23 6.33
C ILE A 40 3.38 14.13 6.51
N MET A 41 3.93 13.64 5.40
CA MET A 41 4.99 12.64 5.35
C MET A 41 6.18 13.13 4.52
N ALA A 42 7.37 12.63 4.84
CA ALA A 42 8.56 12.89 4.04
C ALA A 42 8.68 11.84 2.93
N VAL A 43 8.67 12.25 1.67
CA VAL A 43 8.78 11.36 0.51
C VAL A 43 10.01 11.73 -0.31
N GLY A 44 11.07 10.92 -0.20
CA GLY A 44 12.29 11.04 -1.02
C GLY A 44 12.71 12.48 -1.37
N SER A 45 12.86 12.76 -2.66
CA SER A 45 13.20 14.08 -3.20
C SER A 45 12.02 15.07 -3.22
N TRP A 46 10.79 14.62 -2.99
CA TRP A 46 9.62 15.50 -2.90
C TRP A 46 9.61 16.33 -1.62
N GLY A 47 10.21 15.81 -0.55
CA GLY A 47 10.20 16.44 0.76
C GLY A 47 8.87 16.22 1.48
N PRO A 48 8.40 17.18 2.29
CA PRO A 48 7.11 17.09 2.97
C PRO A 48 5.95 17.09 1.97
N VAL A 49 5.12 16.05 2.01
CA VAL A 49 3.97 15.84 1.13
C VAL A 49 2.76 15.42 1.98
N ALA A 50 1.58 15.89 1.60
CA ALA A 50 0.31 15.34 2.03
C ALA A 50 -0.45 14.86 0.80
N ILE A 51 -1.15 13.74 0.91
CA ILE A 51 -2.05 13.28 -0.15
C ILE A 51 -3.40 13.94 0.07
N ASP A 52 -3.89 14.63 -0.97
CA ASP A 52 -5.30 15.02 -1.04
C ASP A 52 -6.16 13.78 -1.26
N LEU A 53 -6.88 13.38 -0.22
CA LEU A 53 -7.71 12.18 -0.23
C LEU A 53 -9.06 12.38 -0.93
N ASP A 54 -9.52 13.63 -1.08
CA ASP A 54 -10.79 13.93 -1.74
C ASP A 54 -10.65 13.77 -3.27
N GLY A 55 -9.46 14.05 -3.80
CA GLY A 55 -9.11 13.86 -5.22
C GLY A 55 -8.54 12.47 -5.57
N LEU A 56 -8.39 11.57 -4.60
CA LEU A 56 -7.74 10.27 -4.83
C LEU A 56 -8.69 9.26 -5.49
N ASP A 57 -8.29 8.76 -6.66
CA ASP A 57 -8.92 7.56 -7.25
C ASP A 57 -8.35 6.29 -6.58
N ALA A 58 -9.13 5.72 -5.67
CA ALA A 58 -8.82 4.46 -4.98
C ALA A 58 -9.55 3.24 -5.61
N SER A 59 -10.09 3.39 -6.82
CA SER A 59 -10.85 2.32 -7.47
C SER A 59 -9.97 1.21 -8.04
N GLY A 60 -10.53 0.01 -8.15
CA GLY A 60 -9.86 -1.14 -8.75
C GLY A 60 -9.12 -2.02 -7.75
N GLN A 61 -8.66 -3.16 -8.26
CA GLN A 61 -7.91 -4.15 -7.50
C GLN A 61 -6.42 -3.85 -7.55
N ILE A 62 -5.76 -3.94 -6.41
CA ILE A 62 -4.32 -3.73 -6.25
C ILE A 62 -3.65 -5.07 -5.98
N ALA A 63 -2.57 -5.37 -6.71
CA ALA A 63 -1.72 -6.52 -6.43
C ALA A 63 -0.82 -6.25 -5.22
N LEU A 64 -0.73 -7.21 -4.30
CA LEU A 64 0.21 -7.15 -3.18
C LEU A 64 1.48 -7.87 -3.62
N LEU A 65 2.62 -7.17 -3.61
CA LEU A 65 3.89 -7.67 -4.13
C LEU A 65 4.90 -7.88 -3.00
N ALA A 66 5.52 -9.05 -2.95
CA ALA A 66 6.71 -9.27 -2.13
C ALA A 66 7.91 -8.62 -2.83
N ASP A 67 8.74 -7.91 -2.06
CA ASP A 67 10.02 -7.33 -2.50
C ASP A 67 9.94 -6.49 -3.79
N HIS A 68 8.78 -5.90 -4.10
CA HIS A 68 8.50 -5.17 -5.34
C HIS A 68 8.66 -6.03 -6.62
N ASP A 69 8.61 -7.36 -6.50
CA ASP A 69 8.70 -8.26 -7.64
C ASP A 69 7.36 -8.34 -8.39
N ALA A 70 7.29 -7.65 -9.53
CA ALA A 70 6.11 -7.62 -10.40
C ALA A 70 5.91 -8.90 -11.23
N ARG A 71 6.77 -9.92 -11.09
CA ARG A 71 6.53 -11.25 -11.68
C ARG A 71 5.40 -11.96 -10.93
N VAL A 72 4.74 -12.91 -11.59
CA VAL A 72 3.65 -13.71 -10.97
C VAL A 72 4.09 -14.39 -9.66
N SER A 73 5.35 -14.80 -9.55
CA SER A 73 5.93 -15.38 -8.32
C SER A 73 6.00 -14.41 -7.14
N GLY A 74 6.10 -13.10 -7.41
CA GLY A 74 6.15 -12.05 -6.40
C GLY A 74 4.76 -11.56 -5.97
N VAL A 75 3.70 -11.92 -6.69
CA VAL A 75 2.33 -11.57 -6.30
C VAL A 75 1.87 -12.45 -5.15
N VAL A 76 1.75 -11.86 -3.97
CA VAL A 76 1.39 -12.55 -2.72
C VAL A 76 -0.06 -12.41 -2.34
N GLY A 77 -0.84 -11.63 -3.09
CA GLY A 77 -2.25 -11.39 -2.78
C GLY A 77 -2.83 -10.25 -3.59
N HIS A 78 -4.02 -9.83 -3.21
CA HIS A 78 -4.66 -8.65 -3.76
C HIS A 78 -5.53 -7.98 -2.71
N GLY A 79 -5.79 -6.68 -2.89
CA GLY A 79 -6.67 -5.90 -2.06
C GLY A 79 -7.36 -4.80 -2.83
N ASN A 80 -8.14 -3.99 -2.11
CA ASN A 80 -8.75 -2.77 -2.61
C ASN A 80 -8.40 -1.63 -1.66
N ALA A 81 -8.12 -0.47 -2.22
CA ALA A 81 -7.91 0.75 -1.44
C ALA A 81 -9.25 1.43 -1.15
N GLN A 82 -9.32 2.12 -0.03
CA GLN A 82 -10.48 2.94 0.34
C GLN A 82 -10.07 4.10 1.23
N VAL A 83 -10.71 5.25 1.02
CA VAL A 83 -10.60 6.38 1.93
C VAL A 83 -11.67 6.25 3.01
N ARG A 84 -11.27 6.23 4.28
CA ARG A 84 -12.17 6.22 5.44
C ARG A 84 -11.56 7.06 6.57
N ASP A 85 -12.38 7.92 7.18
CA ASP A 85 -11.98 8.73 8.34
C ASP A 85 -10.68 9.53 8.14
N GLY A 86 -10.48 10.11 6.95
CA GLY A 86 -9.28 10.87 6.61
C GLY A 86 -8.01 10.03 6.43
N LYS A 87 -8.17 8.71 6.23
CA LYS A 87 -7.07 7.76 6.00
C LYS A 87 -7.27 6.99 4.71
N LEU A 88 -6.16 6.61 4.08
CA LEU A 88 -6.16 5.60 3.03
C LEU A 88 -5.88 4.24 3.66
N LEU A 89 -6.79 3.30 3.46
CA LEU A 89 -6.71 1.93 3.94
C LEU A 89 -6.65 0.98 2.74
N VAL A 90 -5.91 -0.12 2.88
CA VAL A 90 -5.94 -1.24 1.92
C VAL A 90 -6.37 -2.49 2.66
N GLU A 91 -7.47 -3.10 2.21
CA GLU A 91 -7.98 -4.36 2.74
C GLU A 91 -7.92 -5.43 1.66
N GLY A 92 -7.44 -6.62 2.01
CA GLY A 92 -7.22 -7.67 1.02
C GLY A 92 -7.06 -9.06 1.58
N VAL A 93 -6.62 -9.96 0.70
CA VAL A 93 -6.32 -11.35 1.02
C VAL A 93 -4.95 -11.73 0.49
N LEU A 94 -4.21 -12.51 1.27
CA LEU A 94 -3.00 -13.16 0.81
C LEU A 94 -3.34 -14.44 0.04
N SER A 95 -2.65 -14.66 -1.07
CA SER A 95 -2.72 -15.91 -1.82
C SER A 95 -1.95 -16.98 -1.04
N GLY A 96 -2.54 -18.15 -0.79
CA GLY A 96 -1.83 -19.25 -0.11
C GLY A 96 -0.95 -20.11 -1.05
N ALA A 97 -0.82 -19.71 -2.32
CA ALA A 97 -0.39 -20.59 -3.40
C ALA A 97 1.10 -20.45 -3.76
N GLY A 98 1.68 -19.26 -3.63
CA GLY A 98 3.09 -18.99 -3.92
C GLY A 98 3.99 -19.09 -2.69
N ASP A 99 5.26 -19.41 -2.89
CA ASP A 99 6.22 -19.58 -1.79
C ASP A 99 6.43 -18.29 -0.99
N ALA A 100 6.54 -17.15 -1.67
CA ALA A 100 6.65 -15.84 -1.03
C ALA A 100 5.46 -15.55 -0.10
N ALA A 101 4.25 -15.87 -0.55
CA ALA A 101 3.05 -15.63 0.25
C ALA A 101 2.95 -16.57 1.46
N ARG A 102 3.35 -17.84 1.32
CA ARG A 102 3.49 -18.78 2.45
C ARG A 102 4.48 -18.25 3.47
N GLN A 103 5.64 -17.77 3.02
CA GLN A 103 6.67 -17.23 3.92
C GLN A 103 6.17 -16.00 4.69
N ILE A 104 5.47 -15.07 4.03
CA ILE A 104 4.87 -13.91 4.69
C ILE A 104 3.88 -14.34 5.78
N VAL A 105 3.01 -15.31 5.47
CA VAL A 105 2.03 -15.84 6.45
C VAL A 105 2.73 -16.49 7.64
N GLU A 106 3.74 -17.33 7.40
CA GLU A 106 4.50 -17.98 8.47
C GLU A 106 5.27 -16.99 9.34
N MET A 107 5.92 -15.99 8.73
CA MET A 107 6.59 -14.92 9.48
C MET A 107 5.60 -14.10 10.32
N SER A 108 4.42 -13.80 9.77
CA SER A 108 3.36 -13.07 10.49
C SER A 108 2.85 -13.89 11.68
N ARG A 109 2.65 -15.20 11.52
CA ARG A 109 2.32 -16.13 12.61
C ARG A 109 3.40 -16.16 13.69
N GLY A 110 4.65 -16.01 13.30
CA GLY A 110 5.79 -15.83 14.22
C GLY A 110 5.86 -14.47 14.91
N GLY A 111 4.93 -13.55 14.62
CA GLY A 111 4.84 -12.21 15.22
C GLY A 111 5.61 -11.13 14.47
N PHE A 112 6.19 -11.43 13.31
CA PHE A 112 6.89 -10.42 12.51
C PHE A 112 5.91 -9.36 12.02
N GLN A 113 6.26 -8.09 12.21
CA GLN A 113 5.46 -6.95 11.78
C GLN A 113 5.99 -6.46 10.43
N PHE A 114 5.20 -6.64 9.37
CA PHE A 114 5.56 -6.17 8.05
C PHE A 114 5.36 -4.66 7.91
N GLN A 115 6.05 -4.09 6.93
CA GLN A 115 5.78 -2.77 6.38
C GLN A 115 5.39 -2.94 4.92
N ALA A 116 4.60 -2.00 4.40
CA ALA A 116 4.22 -1.99 3.01
C ALA A 116 4.75 -0.72 2.34
N SER A 117 5.32 -0.86 1.14
CA SER A 117 5.53 0.28 0.26
C SER A 117 4.23 0.58 -0.46
N ILE A 118 3.81 1.84 -0.46
CA ILE A 118 2.63 2.30 -1.18
C ILE A 118 3.11 3.19 -2.32
N GLY A 119 2.74 2.81 -3.54
CA GLY A 119 2.89 3.65 -4.73
C GLY A 119 1.61 4.42 -5.00
N VAL A 120 1.73 5.75 -5.12
CA VAL A 120 0.66 6.65 -5.56
C VAL A 120 1.18 7.49 -6.71
N VAL A 121 0.39 7.62 -7.78
CA VAL A 121 0.77 8.42 -8.95
C VAL A 121 0.12 9.80 -8.86
N PRO A 122 0.89 10.88 -8.67
CA PRO A 122 0.34 12.24 -8.69
C PRO A 122 -0.11 12.58 -10.12
N VAL A 123 -1.38 12.93 -10.27
CA VAL A 123 -1.90 13.52 -11.53
C VAL A 123 -1.77 15.05 -11.53
N GLU A 124 -1.86 15.66 -10.35
CA GLU A 124 -1.67 17.07 -10.07
C GLU A 124 -0.94 17.22 -8.73
N HIS A 125 -0.17 18.29 -8.57
CA HIS A 125 0.48 18.64 -7.30
C HIS A 125 0.61 20.17 -7.17
N GLU A 126 0.44 20.68 -5.96
CA GLU A 126 0.66 22.09 -5.62
C GLU A 126 1.60 22.22 -4.42
N ARG A 127 2.44 23.26 -4.40
CA ARG A 127 3.21 23.62 -3.21
C ARG A 127 2.40 24.62 -2.38
N ILE A 128 2.06 24.22 -1.15
CA ILE A 128 1.35 25.07 -0.21
C ILE A 128 2.36 25.83 0.65
N ALA A 129 2.15 27.13 0.83
CA ALA A 129 2.97 27.95 1.74
C ALA A 129 2.77 27.50 3.20
N PRO A 130 3.80 27.60 4.06
CA PRO A 130 3.60 27.42 5.50
C PRO A 130 2.54 28.38 6.01
N GLY A 131 1.61 27.86 6.83
CA GLY A 131 0.63 28.66 7.55
C GLY A 131 1.22 29.42 8.73
#